data_AF-A0AAN9V333-F1
#
_entry.id   AF-A0AAN9V333-F1
#
_cell.length_a   1.000
_cell.length_b   1.000
_cell.length_c   1.000
_cell.angle_alpha   90.00
_cell.angle_beta   90.00
_cell.angle_gamma   90.00
#
_symmetry.space_group_name_H-M   'P 1'
#
loop_
_entity.id
_entity.type
_entity.pdbx_description
1 polymer ?
#
loop_
_entity_poly.entity_id
_entity_poly.type
_entity_poly.pdbx_seq_one_letter_code
_entity_poly.pdbx_strand_id
1 'polypeptide(L)'
;MNGFSTGEEDSRGPPDQICCLVDDGERCPRPAGNASYSKRIQKTVTQRRLKLHLDSVARHIYICDYHKGVIQSARTKPRRRKDSEDDSNETDTDVPEVDLFQLQVNTLRRYKRHYKVSTRPGTNKAQLADTLMKHFKTIPVKEKEALTFFIYMVKSNSNKLDQKNGIGSDAA
;
A
#
# COMPACT_ATOMS: atom_id res chain seq x y z
N MET A 1 4.35 -0.49 -56.60
CA MET A 1 3.56 -0.73 -55.37
C MET A 1 4.21 -1.86 -54.59
N ASN A 2 4.98 -1.56 -53.54
CA ASN A 2 5.49 -2.58 -52.62
C ASN A 2 4.68 -2.48 -51.33
N GLY A 3 3.88 -3.52 -51.08
CA GLY A 3 2.93 -3.61 -49.99
C GLY A 3 3.59 -3.69 -48.62
N PHE A 4 2.95 -2.99 -47.69
CA PHE A 4 3.11 -3.11 -46.25
C PHE A 4 2.88 -4.55 -45.76
N SER A 5 3.67 -4.97 -44.77
CA SER A 5 3.17 -5.78 -43.66
C SER A 5 4.04 -5.46 -42.44
N THR A 6 3.62 -4.45 -41.70
CA THR A 6 4.03 -4.23 -40.32
C THR A 6 3.39 -5.34 -39.49
N GLY A 7 4.11 -6.46 -39.35
CA GLY A 7 3.79 -7.47 -38.36
C GLY A 7 4.09 -6.91 -36.98
N GLU A 8 3.07 -6.37 -36.33
CA GLU A 8 3.08 -6.17 -34.88
C GLU A 8 3.06 -7.57 -34.24
N GLU A 9 4.25 -8.16 -34.05
CA GLU A 9 4.40 -9.33 -33.18
C GLU A 9 4.12 -8.87 -31.74
N ASP A 10 2.85 -9.04 -31.38
CA ASP A 10 2.31 -8.96 -30.03
C ASP A 10 3.34 -9.59 -29.07
N SER A 11 3.94 -8.78 -28.21
CA SER A 11 4.99 -9.20 -27.25
C SER A 11 4.45 -10.09 -26.12
N ARG A 12 3.33 -10.77 -26.38
CA ARG A 12 2.70 -11.77 -25.53
C ARG A 12 3.39 -13.08 -25.84
N GLY A 13 4.13 -13.61 -24.87
CA GLY A 13 4.76 -14.92 -24.99
C GLY A 13 3.73 -15.99 -25.39
N PRO A 14 4.15 -17.11 -26.00
CA PRO A 14 3.27 -18.17 -26.47
C PRO A 14 2.23 -18.56 -25.41
N PRO A 15 0.94 -18.69 -25.77
CA PRO A 15 -0.20 -18.78 -24.84
C PRO A 15 -0.16 -20.01 -23.91
N ASP A 16 0.69 -21.00 -24.19
CA ASP A 16 0.78 -22.25 -23.44
C ASP A 16 2.03 -22.37 -22.56
N GLN A 17 2.75 -21.26 -22.33
CA GLN A 17 3.94 -21.28 -21.48
C GLN A 17 3.57 -21.42 -20.00
N ILE A 18 4.24 -22.34 -19.31
CA ILE A 18 4.10 -22.60 -17.87
C ILE A 18 5.24 -21.91 -17.14
N CYS A 19 4.95 -21.32 -15.97
CA CYS A 19 5.90 -20.58 -15.14
C CYS A 19 7.29 -21.25 -15.08
N CYS A 20 8.33 -20.47 -15.36
CA CYS A 20 9.71 -20.97 -15.42
C CYS A 20 10.35 -21.30 -14.05
N LEU A 21 9.58 -21.30 -12.96
CA LEU A 21 10.10 -21.42 -11.60
C LEU A 21 9.80 -22.77 -10.99
N VAL A 22 10.77 -23.25 -10.23
CA VAL A 22 10.61 -24.34 -9.27
C VAL A 22 10.49 -23.73 -7.88
N ASP A 23 9.42 -24.09 -7.16
CA ASP A 23 9.13 -23.64 -5.80
C ASP A 23 9.23 -24.83 -4.86
N ASP A 24 10.09 -24.73 -3.84
CA ASP A 24 10.32 -25.79 -2.85
C ASP A 24 10.68 -27.18 -3.44
N GLY A 25 11.24 -27.20 -4.66
CA GLY A 25 11.63 -28.42 -5.38
C GLY A 25 10.58 -28.93 -6.37
N GLU A 26 9.39 -28.32 -6.42
CA GLU A 26 8.34 -28.65 -7.39
C GLU A 26 8.24 -27.62 -8.51
N ARG A 27 8.17 -28.09 -9.76
CA ARG A 27 7.98 -27.20 -10.90
C ARG A 27 6.59 -26.60 -10.85
N CYS A 28 6.52 -25.27 -10.92
CA CYS A 28 5.25 -24.56 -10.90
C CYS A 28 4.40 -24.93 -12.12
N PRO A 29 3.14 -25.41 -11.96
CA PRO A 29 2.28 -25.80 -13.07
C PRO A 29 1.42 -24.64 -13.60
N ARG A 30 1.54 -23.43 -13.03
CA ARG A 30 0.69 -22.28 -13.38
C ARG A 30 1.11 -21.64 -14.71
N PRO A 31 0.17 -21.11 -15.50
CA PRO A 31 0.51 -20.41 -16.74
C PRO A 31 1.40 -19.19 -16.46
N ALA A 32 2.39 -18.97 -17.31
CA ALA A 32 3.26 -17.81 -17.27
C ALA A 32 2.48 -16.56 -17.69
N GLY A 33 2.69 -15.46 -16.97
CA GLY A 33 2.19 -14.15 -17.35
C GLY A 33 3.27 -13.33 -18.04
N ASN A 34 3.06 -12.01 -18.12
CA ASN A 34 4.00 -11.09 -18.81
C ASN A 34 5.23 -10.71 -17.96
N ALA A 35 5.26 -11.09 -16.68
CA ALA A 35 6.39 -10.80 -15.80
C ALA A 35 7.54 -11.78 -16.05
N SER A 36 8.78 -11.30 -16.02
CA SER A 36 9.97 -12.13 -16.27
C SER A 36 10.89 -12.23 -15.05
N TYR A 37 11.52 -13.39 -14.91
CA TYR A 37 12.56 -13.69 -13.94
C TYR A 37 13.89 -13.06 -14.35
N SER A 38 13.95 -11.73 -14.27
CA SER A 38 15.16 -10.95 -14.59
C SER A 38 16.25 -11.07 -13.51
N LYS A 39 17.48 -10.62 -13.82
CA LYS A 39 18.58 -10.52 -12.83
C LYS A 39 18.19 -9.74 -11.57
N ARG A 40 17.28 -8.76 -11.69
CA ARG A 40 16.75 -8.01 -10.54
C ARG A 40 15.89 -8.89 -9.63
N ILE A 41 15.06 -9.74 -10.22
CA ILE A 41 14.21 -10.68 -9.51
C ILE A 41 15.07 -11.75 -8.84
N GLN A 42 16.07 -12.29 -9.54
CA GLN A 42 17.04 -13.23 -8.99
C GLN A 42 17.73 -12.66 -7.74
N LYS A 43 18.21 -11.41 -7.79
CA LYS A 43 18.77 -10.72 -6.61
C LYS A 43 17.77 -10.64 -5.46
N THR A 44 16.49 -10.37 -5.74
CA THR A 44 15.44 -10.28 -4.72
C THR A 44 15.19 -11.63 -4.06
N VAL A 45 15.07 -12.69 -4.86
CA VAL A 45 14.90 -14.07 -4.39
C VAL A 45 16.05 -14.49 -3.47
N THR A 46 17.30 -14.28 -3.89
CA THR A 46 18.49 -14.58 -3.08
C THR A 46 18.54 -13.73 -1.81
N GLN A 47 18.33 -12.41 -1.93
CA GLN A 47 18.38 -11.49 -0.81
C GLN A 47 17.30 -11.84 0.23
N ARG A 48 16.11 -12.26 -0.19
CA ARG A 48 14.98 -12.60 0.68
C ARG A 48 14.92 -14.06 1.07
N ARG A 49 15.87 -14.89 0.59
CA ARG A 49 15.93 -16.34 0.84
C ARG A 49 14.63 -17.06 0.44
N LEU A 50 13.99 -16.60 -0.64
CA LEU A 50 12.87 -17.33 -1.23
C LEU A 50 13.42 -18.61 -1.89
N LYS A 51 12.71 -19.72 -1.74
CA LYS A 51 13.12 -21.02 -2.29
C LYS A 51 12.70 -21.21 -3.75
N LEU A 52 12.82 -20.12 -4.52
CA LEU A 52 12.49 -20.08 -5.93
C LEU A 52 13.79 -20.18 -6.75
N HIS A 53 13.78 -21.03 -7.78
CA HIS A 53 14.87 -21.10 -8.74
C HIS A 53 14.34 -21.30 -10.16
N LEU A 54 15.16 -20.92 -11.15
CA LEU A 54 14.82 -21.11 -12.55
C LEU A 54 14.89 -22.61 -12.89
N ASP A 55 13.84 -23.15 -13.50
CA ASP A 55 13.85 -24.51 -14.03
C ASP A 55 14.81 -24.59 -15.22
N SER A 56 15.78 -25.51 -15.14
CA SER A 56 16.74 -25.78 -16.23
C SER A 56 16.08 -26.23 -17.55
N VAL A 57 14.86 -26.78 -17.48
CA VAL A 57 14.10 -27.26 -18.64
C VAL A 57 13.24 -26.15 -19.26
N ALA A 58 13.03 -25.03 -18.55
CA ALA A 58 12.22 -23.93 -19.06
C ALA A 58 12.93 -23.21 -20.22
N ARG A 59 12.25 -23.13 -21.37
CA ARG A 59 12.75 -22.43 -22.58
C ARG A 59 12.45 -20.93 -22.58
N HIS A 60 11.94 -20.40 -21.47
CA HIS A 60 11.60 -18.99 -21.29
C HIS A 60 11.85 -18.56 -19.84
N ILE A 61 11.81 -17.24 -19.61
CA ILE A 61 12.05 -16.65 -18.29
C ILE A 61 10.78 -16.08 -17.64
N TYR A 62 9.60 -16.28 -18.25
CA TYR A 62 8.34 -15.75 -17.73
C TYR A 62 7.78 -16.50 -16.52
N ILE A 63 7.20 -15.75 -15.58
CA ILE A 63 6.66 -16.24 -14.31
C ILE A 63 5.14 -16.04 -14.24
N CYS A 64 4.44 -16.89 -13.49
CA CYS A 64 3.01 -16.73 -13.24
C CYS A 64 2.69 -15.53 -12.34
N ASP A 65 1.45 -15.05 -12.37
CA ASP A 65 1.02 -13.92 -11.52
C ASP A 65 1.10 -14.24 -10.02
N TYR A 66 0.96 -15.51 -9.63
CA TYR A 66 1.19 -15.96 -8.26
C TYR A 66 2.62 -15.66 -7.79
N HIS A 67 3.63 -16.16 -8.52
CA HIS A 67 5.03 -15.93 -8.17
C HIS A 67 5.45 -14.47 -8.30
N LYS A 68 4.89 -13.75 -9.26
CA LYS A 68 5.04 -12.30 -9.35
C LYS A 68 4.59 -11.63 -8.05
N GLY A 69 3.41 -12.01 -7.51
CA GLY A 69 2.91 -11.52 -6.22
C GLY A 69 3.83 -11.87 -5.04
N VAL A 70 4.27 -13.13 -4.95
CA VAL A 70 5.21 -13.60 -3.90
C VAL A 70 6.52 -12.81 -3.91
N ILE A 71 7.09 -12.58 -5.10
CA ILE A 71 8.33 -11.83 -5.24
C ILE A 71 8.14 -10.34 -4.92
N GLN A 72 7.00 -9.76 -5.32
CA GLN A 72 6.67 -8.37 -5.03
C GLN A 72 6.47 -8.14 -3.53
N SER A 73 5.74 -9.03 -2.83
CA SER A 73 5.51 -8.93 -1.39
C SER A 73 6.83 -9.11 -0.60
N ALA A 74 7.72 -9.98 -1.07
CA ALA A 74 9.05 -10.12 -0.49
C ALA A 74 9.91 -8.85 -0.66
N ARG A 75 9.66 -8.02 -1.69
CA ARG A 75 10.36 -6.75 -1.90
C ARG A 75 9.89 -5.68 -0.92
N THR A 76 8.58 -5.59 -0.65
CA THR A 76 7.96 -4.55 0.17
C THR A 76 8.15 -4.78 1.67
N LYS A 77 8.28 -6.03 2.15
CA LYS A 77 8.59 -6.31 3.56
C LYS A 77 9.98 -5.76 3.94
N PRO A 78 10.14 -4.79 4.85
CA PRO A 78 11.46 -4.31 5.28
C PRO A 78 12.28 -5.45 5.91
N ARG A 79 13.61 -5.49 5.70
CA ARG A 79 14.48 -6.33 6.53
C ARG A 79 14.41 -5.78 7.95
N ARG A 80 13.66 -6.45 8.85
CA ARG A 80 13.69 -6.18 10.28
C ARG A 80 15.14 -6.38 10.75
N ARG A 81 15.80 -5.28 11.15
CA ARG A 81 17.01 -5.38 11.98
C ARG A 81 16.54 -5.95 13.31
N LYS A 82 17.20 -7.03 13.70
CA LYS A 82 16.95 -7.80 14.91
C LYS A 82 17.35 -6.95 16.12
N ASP A 83 16.38 -6.27 16.73
CA ASP A 83 16.37 -5.95 18.15
C ASP A 83 14.95 -5.52 18.56
N SER A 84 14.58 -5.78 19.81
CA SER A 84 13.27 -5.65 20.45
C SER A 84 12.22 -6.73 20.13
N GLU A 85 12.00 -7.54 21.16
CA GLU A 85 10.91 -8.51 21.33
C GLU A 85 9.59 -7.81 21.61
N ASP A 86 8.50 -8.52 21.29
CA ASP A 86 7.12 -8.38 21.77
C ASP A 86 6.05 -7.86 20.78
N ASP A 87 5.00 -8.68 20.71
CA ASP A 87 3.71 -8.65 20.03
C ASP A 87 3.65 -8.69 18.48
N SER A 88 3.55 -9.93 17.99
CA SER A 88 3.30 -10.27 16.58
C SER A 88 1.79 -10.33 16.34
N ASN A 89 1.15 -9.18 16.07
CA ASN A 89 -0.19 -9.21 15.47
C ASN A 89 -0.05 -9.46 13.95
N GLU A 90 0.09 -10.74 13.60
CA GLU A 90 0.06 -11.27 12.23
C GLU A 90 -1.39 -11.27 11.71
N THR A 91 -1.97 -10.10 11.41
CA THR A 91 -3.14 -9.97 10.51
C THR A 91 -3.27 -8.51 10.04
N ASP A 92 -2.53 -8.09 9.01
CA ASP A 92 -2.70 -6.71 8.49
C ASP A 92 -2.36 -6.57 7.00
N THR A 93 -2.81 -7.49 6.15
CA THR A 93 -2.76 -7.28 4.68
C THR A 93 -4.09 -6.74 4.12
N ASP A 94 -5.15 -6.71 4.93
CA ASP A 94 -6.50 -6.27 4.53
C ASP A 94 -7.03 -5.06 5.31
N VAL A 95 -6.25 -4.43 6.18
CA VAL A 95 -6.68 -3.15 6.77
C VAL A 95 -6.37 -2.04 5.77
N PRO A 96 -7.40 -1.34 5.25
CA PRO A 96 -7.19 -0.24 4.32
C PRO A 96 -6.30 0.82 4.98
N GLU A 97 -5.21 1.17 4.31
CA GLU A 97 -4.33 2.23 4.76
C GLU A 97 -5.05 3.57 4.63
N VAL A 98 -5.23 4.26 5.76
CA VAL A 98 -5.76 5.61 5.77
C VAL A 98 -4.69 6.54 5.20
N ASP A 99 -5.03 7.36 4.20
CA ASP A 99 -4.14 8.36 3.64
C ASP A 99 -4.59 9.79 4.02
N LEU A 100 -3.95 10.36 5.06
CA LEU A 100 -4.22 11.73 5.48
C LEU A 100 -3.74 12.78 4.46
N PHE A 101 -2.85 12.44 3.52
CA PHE A 101 -2.37 13.40 2.52
C PHE A 101 -3.48 13.83 1.56
N GLN A 102 -4.51 13.00 1.36
CA GLN A 102 -5.67 13.32 0.53
C GLN A 102 -6.54 14.43 1.14
N LEU A 103 -6.46 14.65 2.46
CA LEU A 103 -7.22 15.70 3.12
C LEU A 103 -6.72 17.10 2.74
N GLN A 104 -7.62 18.07 2.85
CA GLN A 104 -7.28 19.48 2.68
C GLN A 104 -6.33 19.97 3.79
N VAL A 105 -5.43 20.90 3.45
CA VAL A 105 -4.44 21.46 4.40
C VAL A 105 -5.13 22.10 5.62
N ASN A 106 -6.30 22.71 5.43
CA ASN A 106 -7.08 23.30 6.52
C ASN A 106 -7.57 22.25 7.52
N THR A 107 -8.01 21.08 7.03
CA THR A 107 -8.42 19.94 7.87
C THR A 107 -7.24 19.40 8.67
N LEU A 108 -6.07 19.23 8.03
CA LEU A 108 -4.84 18.82 8.71
C LEU A 108 -4.42 19.83 9.80
N ARG A 109 -4.48 21.13 9.50
CA ARG A 109 -4.20 22.19 10.47
C ARG A 109 -5.22 22.21 11.62
N ARG A 110 -6.50 21.97 11.33
CA ARG A 110 -7.57 21.87 12.34
C ARG A 110 -7.31 20.70 13.28
N TYR A 111 -6.97 19.53 12.74
CA TYR A 111 -6.58 18.35 13.52
C TYR A 111 -5.37 18.66 14.41
N LYS A 112 -4.29 19.22 13.85
CA LYS A 112 -3.09 19.62 14.60
C LYS A 112 -3.44 20.51 15.79
N ARG A 113 -4.29 21.52 15.58
CA ARG A 113 -4.71 22.47 16.63
C ARG A 113 -5.55 21.79 17.70
N HIS A 114 -6.48 20.92 17.32
CA HIS A 114 -7.37 20.23 18.24
C HIS A 114 -6.61 19.30 19.20
N TYR A 115 -5.72 18.47 18.65
CA TYR A 115 -4.91 17.54 19.43
C TYR A 115 -3.59 18.13 19.94
N LYS A 116 -3.33 19.41 19.65
CA LYS A 116 -2.10 20.13 20.02
C LYS A 116 -0.81 19.39 19.60
N VAL A 117 -0.83 18.75 18.43
CA VAL A 117 0.31 17.98 17.91
C VAL A 117 1.47 18.91 17.58
N SER A 118 2.63 18.66 18.17
CA SER A 118 3.84 19.45 17.93
C SER A 118 4.40 19.19 16.53
N THR A 119 4.74 20.26 15.79
CA THR A 119 5.46 20.16 14.50
C THR A 119 6.48 21.28 14.37
N ARG A 120 7.54 21.05 13.59
CA ARG A 120 8.58 22.05 13.32
C ARG A 120 8.04 23.20 12.46
N PRO A 121 8.45 24.47 12.66
CA PRO A 121 8.10 25.55 11.74
C PRO A 121 8.48 25.22 10.29
N GLY A 122 7.67 25.67 9.32
CA GLY A 122 7.92 25.44 7.89
C GLY A 122 7.59 24.02 7.39
N THR A 123 6.84 23.21 8.15
CA THR A 123 6.41 21.87 7.69
C THR A 123 5.56 21.96 6.42
N ASN A 124 5.89 21.20 5.38
CA ASN A 124 5.06 21.12 4.16
C ASN A 124 3.85 20.17 4.36
N LYS A 125 2.96 20.07 3.37
CA LYS A 125 1.72 19.26 3.48
C LYS A 125 2.02 17.78 3.75
N ALA A 126 2.97 17.19 3.02
CA ALA A 126 3.32 15.77 3.15
C ALA A 126 3.87 15.47 4.55
N GLN A 127 4.84 16.27 5.00
CA GLN A 127 5.42 16.13 6.33
C GLN A 127 4.39 16.36 7.45
N LEU A 128 3.43 17.27 7.24
CA LEU A 128 2.32 17.47 8.18
C LEU A 128 1.44 16.22 8.22
N ALA A 129 1.02 15.69 7.08
CA ALA A 129 0.21 14.46 7.01
C ALA A 129 0.91 13.28 7.69
N ASP A 130 2.19 13.06 7.44
CA ASP A 130 2.98 11.98 8.07
C ASP A 130 3.03 12.11 9.59
N THR A 131 3.24 13.34 10.08
CA THR A 131 3.30 13.61 11.52
C THR A 131 1.94 13.36 12.18
N LEU A 132 0.86 13.79 11.53
CA LEU A 132 -0.50 13.58 12.03
C LEU A 132 -0.91 12.11 11.95
N MET A 133 -0.45 11.36 10.94
CA MET A 133 -0.70 9.93 10.80
C MET A 133 -0.13 9.15 11.99
N LYS A 134 1.10 9.48 12.40
CA LYS A 134 1.74 8.87 13.57
C LYS A 134 0.93 9.11 14.84
N HIS A 135 0.45 10.34 15.05
CA HIS A 135 -0.41 10.68 16.18
C HIS A 135 -1.79 10.02 16.09
N PHE A 136 -2.37 9.92 14.89
CA PHE A 136 -3.70 9.32 14.69
C PHE A 136 -3.73 7.87 15.19
N LYS A 137 -2.66 7.11 14.93
CA LYS A 137 -2.50 5.73 15.41
C LYS A 137 -2.39 5.61 16.94
N THR A 138 -2.08 6.69 17.65
CA THR A 138 -1.97 6.68 19.13
C THR A 138 -3.25 7.09 19.83
N ILE A 139 -4.31 7.47 19.10
CA ILE A 139 -5.57 7.90 19.72
C ILE A 139 -6.30 6.67 20.28
N PRO A 140 -6.59 6.62 21.60
CA PRO A 140 -7.41 5.56 22.16
C PRO A 140 -8.87 5.73 21.70
N VAL A 141 -9.48 4.64 21.24
CA VAL A 141 -10.89 4.63 20.80
C VAL A 141 -11.72 3.78 21.75
N LYS A 142 -12.71 4.40 22.39
CA LYS A 142 -13.77 3.68 23.09
C LYS A 142 -14.94 3.47 22.14
N GLU A 143 -15.09 2.24 21.67
CA GLU A 143 -16.03 1.88 20.61
C GLU A 143 -17.46 2.38 20.87
N LYS A 144 -18.00 2.11 22.06
CA LYS A 144 -19.37 2.52 22.44
C LYS A 144 -19.58 4.03 22.33
N GLU A 145 -18.63 4.83 22.82
CA GLU A 145 -18.71 6.30 22.76
C GLU A 145 -18.57 6.79 21.32
N ALA A 146 -17.60 6.27 20.57
CA ALA A 146 -17.34 6.66 19.20
C ALA A 146 -18.56 6.43 18.29
N LEU A 147 -19.17 5.24 18.37
CA LEU A 147 -20.39 4.90 17.62
C LEU A 147 -21.56 5.78 18.03
N THR A 148 -21.76 5.97 19.34
CA THR A 148 -22.86 6.81 19.87
C THR A 148 -22.75 8.24 19.37
N PHE A 149 -21.56 8.86 19.48
CA PHE A 149 -21.34 10.21 19.00
C PHE A 149 -21.47 10.32 17.49
N PHE A 150 -20.93 9.36 16.74
CA PHE A 150 -21.04 9.34 15.28
C PHE A 150 -22.52 9.32 14.83
N ILE A 151 -23.30 8.36 15.33
CA ILE A 151 -24.73 8.23 14.98
C ILE A 151 -25.49 9.49 15.37
N TYR A 152 -25.26 10.01 16.59
CA TYR A 152 -25.91 11.23 17.06
C TYR A 152 -25.61 12.43 16.14
N MET A 153 -24.33 12.70 15.87
CA MET A 153 -23.91 13.85 15.06
C MET A 153 -24.44 13.79 13.62
N VAL A 154 -24.47 12.59 13.01
CA VAL A 154 -25.02 12.39 11.66
C VAL A 154 -26.53 12.60 11.67
N LYS A 155 -27.26 12.02 12.64
CA LYS A 155 -28.73 12.17 12.72
C LYS A 155 -29.15 13.61 13.01
N SER A 156 -28.36 14.35 13.79
CA SER A 156 -28.68 15.73 14.16
C SER A 156 -28.06 16.77 13.22
N ASN A 157 -27.42 16.36 12.11
CA ASN A 157 -26.67 17.23 11.18
C ASN A 157 -25.75 18.24 11.90
N SER A 158 -25.21 17.84 13.04
CA SER A 158 -24.51 18.74 13.96
C SER A 158 -23.02 18.74 13.69
N ASN A 159 -22.60 19.07 12.46
CA ASN A 159 -21.19 19.34 12.21
C ASN A 159 -20.80 20.67 12.87
N LYS A 160 -20.46 20.62 14.17
CA LYS A 160 -20.02 21.78 14.97
C LYS A 160 -18.80 22.49 14.38
N LEU A 161 -18.08 21.88 13.43
CA LEU A 161 -16.86 22.41 12.85
C LEU A 161 -17.07 23.23 11.56
N ASP A 162 -18.25 23.20 10.93
CA ASP A 162 -18.61 24.11 9.82
C ASP A 162 -19.21 25.43 10.32
N GLN A 163 -19.90 25.41 11.46
CA GLN A 163 -20.56 26.62 11.99
C GLN A 163 -19.57 27.72 12.41
N LYS A 164 -18.31 27.39 12.71
CA LYS A 164 -17.33 28.39 13.18
C LYS A 164 -16.62 29.17 12.07
N ASN A 165 -16.97 28.94 10.81
CA ASN A 165 -16.37 29.65 9.67
C ASN A 165 -17.33 30.65 8.97
N GLY A 166 -18.49 30.97 9.57
CA GLY A 166 -19.42 31.99 9.04
C GLY A 166 -19.90 32.97 10.10
N ILE A 167 -19.25 34.14 10.13
CA ILE A 167 -19.82 35.47 10.46
C ILE A 167 -20.27 35.67 11.93
N GLY A 168 -19.45 36.41 12.67
CA GLY A 168 -19.98 37.37 13.64
C GLY A 168 -20.39 38.66 12.92
N SER A 169 -21.30 39.44 13.55
CA SER A 169 -22.04 40.65 13.10
C SER A 169 -23.29 40.32 12.27
N ASP A 170 -24.54 40.59 12.65
CA ASP A 170 -25.08 41.64 13.54
C ASP A 170 -26.34 41.16 14.27
N ALA A 171 -26.41 41.44 15.57
CA ALA A 171 -27.64 41.51 16.34
C ALA A 171 -27.44 42.60 17.41
N ALA A 172 -27.69 43.84 17.00
CA ALA A 172 -28.04 44.99 17.83
C ALA A 172 -28.85 45.96 16.97
#